data_AF-A0A0N1FVM7-F1
#
_entry.id   AF-A0A0N1FVM7-F1
#
_cell.length_a   1.000
_cell.length_b   1.000
_cell.length_c   1.000
_cell.angle_alpha   90.00
_cell.angle_beta   90.00
_cell.angle_gamma   90.00
#
_symmetry.space_group_name_H-M   'P 1'
#
loop_
_entity.id
_entity.type
_entity.pdbx_description
1 polymer ?
#
loop_
_entity_poly.entity_id
_entity_poly.type
_entity_poly.pdbx_seq_one_letter_code
_entity_poly.pdbx_strand_id
1 'polypeptide(L)'
;MTHRAAPLPTMPGTRRLSAELVEWMMALPTGWVTRTDGLSRAAQLRLLGNSVVPPQAAHAIGLLLPDGIPSHRPSPERETPSEAEW
;
A
#
# COMPACT_ATOMS: atom_id res chain seq x y z
N MET A 1 -0.49 -3.56 17.18
CA MET A 1 -0.85 -2.13 17.24
C MET A 1 0.41 -1.34 17.51
N THR A 2 0.69 -0.29 16.74
CA THR A 2 1.85 0.58 17.00
C THR A 2 1.61 1.30 18.32
N HIS A 3 2.37 0.99 19.37
CA HIS A 3 2.31 1.64 20.69
C HIS A 3 2.82 3.10 20.65
N ARG A 4 2.42 3.86 19.63
CA ARG A 4 2.89 5.19 19.27
C ARG A 4 1.73 6.17 19.36
N ALA A 5 1.95 7.32 20.00
CA ALA A 5 0.99 8.42 20.01
C ALA A 5 0.64 8.87 18.59
N ALA A 6 -0.62 9.24 18.37
CA ALA A 6 -1.06 9.74 17.08
C ALA A 6 -0.39 11.10 16.77
N PRO A 7 0.10 11.32 15.53
CA PRO A 7 0.59 12.62 15.08
C PRO A 7 -0.52 13.68 15.04
N LEU A 8 -0.13 14.95 14.91
CA LEU A 8 -1.09 16.03 14.70
C LEU A 8 -1.92 15.80 13.42
N PRO A 9 -3.22 16.10 13.44
CA PRO A 9 -4.09 15.82 12.30
C PRO A 9 -3.80 16.73 11.09
N THR A 10 -3.28 17.93 11.35
CA THR A 10 -2.90 18.88 10.31
C THR A 10 -1.44 19.31 10.49
N MET A 11 -0.85 19.80 9.41
CA MET A 11 0.47 20.41 9.49
C MET A 11 0.44 21.66 10.38
N PRO A 12 1.47 21.88 11.20
CA PRO A 12 1.58 23.08 12.03
C PRO A 12 1.35 24.36 11.23
N GLY A 13 0.52 25.26 11.76
CA GLY A 13 0.21 26.54 11.12
C GLY A 13 -0.71 26.48 9.89
N THR A 14 -1.24 25.30 9.53
CA THR A 14 -2.16 25.15 8.39
C THR A 14 -3.33 24.21 8.71
N ARG A 15 -4.38 24.26 7.88
CA ARG A 15 -5.48 23.27 7.90
C ARG A 15 -5.25 22.07 6.97
N ARG A 16 -4.02 21.87 6.48
CA ARG A 16 -3.71 20.80 5.53
C ARG A 16 -3.45 19.49 6.29
N LEU A 17 -4.05 18.38 5.83
CA LEU A 17 -3.87 17.04 6.40
C LEU A 17 -2.39 16.67 6.59
N SER A 18 -2.04 16.10 7.75
CA SER A 18 -0.69 15.59 7.98
C SER A 18 -0.48 14.24 7.28
N ALA A 19 0.57 14.11 6.47
CA ALA A 19 0.93 12.83 5.87
C ALA A 19 1.38 11.81 6.93
N GLU A 20 1.99 12.27 8.02
CA GLU A 20 2.38 11.44 9.16
C GLU A 20 1.17 10.82 9.87
N LEU A 21 0.08 11.58 10.02
CA LEU A 21 -1.15 11.03 10.58
C LEU A 21 -1.69 9.91 9.67
N VAL A 22 -1.72 10.12 8.35
CA VAL A 22 -2.22 9.10 7.41
C VAL A 22 -1.35 7.85 7.48
N GLU A 23 -0.03 7.97 7.46
CA GLU A 23 0.89 6.84 7.63
C GLU A 23 0.68 6.10 8.96
N TRP A 24 0.41 6.85 10.04
CA TRP A 24 0.06 6.27 11.35
C TRP A 24 -1.26 5.50 11.32
N MET A 25 -2.30 6.04 10.69
CA MET A 25 -3.60 5.37 10.54
C MET A 25 -3.49 4.06 9.76
N MET A 26 -2.55 4.00 8.82
CA MET A 26 -2.24 2.78 8.08
C MET A 26 -1.45 1.75 8.88
N ALA A 27 -1.13 2.01 10.16
CA ALA A 27 -0.30 1.16 11.00
C ALA A 27 1.09 0.85 10.39
N LEU A 28 1.60 1.75 9.53
CA LEU A 28 2.93 1.64 8.95
C LEU A 28 4.02 2.04 9.96
N PRO A 29 5.26 1.53 9.80
CA PRO A 29 6.41 2.02 10.56
C PRO A 29 6.59 3.53 10.40
N THR A 30 7.08 4.20 11.44
CA THR A 30 7.32 5.64 11.40
C THR A 30 8.31 6.00 10.29
N GLY A 31 7.89 6.88 9.39
CA GLY A 31 8.73 7.36 8.30
C GLY A 31 8.75 6.47 7.07
N TRP A 32 7.93 5.41 7.01
CA TRP A 32 7.91 4.46 5.89
C TRP A 32 7.71 5.13 4.52
N VAL A 33 6.84 6.15 4.45
CA VAL A 33 6.65 7.01 3.28
C VAL A 33 7.09 8.44 3.59
N THR A 34 6.83 8.90 4.80
CA THR A 34 6.97 10.32 5.17
C THR A 34 8.42 10.77 5.34
N ARG A 35 9.38 9.85 5.49
CA ARG A 35 10.83 10.14 5.55
C ARG A 35 11.59 9.65 4.32
N THR A 36 10.90 9.38 3.21
CA THR A 36 11.55 9.05 1.94
C THR A 36 12.04 10.32 1.25
N ASP A 37 13.35 10.39 0.98
CA ASP A 37 13.97 11.53 0.33
C ASP A 37 13.38 11.81 -1.06
N GLY A 38 13.26 13.09 -1.40
CA GLY A 38 12.75 13.54 -2.70
C GLY A 38 11.23 13.46 -2.89
N LEU A 39 10.47 12.91 -1.93
CA LEU A 39 9.01 12.89 -2.01
C LEU A 39 8.39 14.20 -1.51
N SER A 40 7.65 14.87 -2.39
CA SER A 40 6.77 15.96 -1.98
C SER A 40 5.61 15.45 -1.11
N ARG A 41 5.05 16.28 -0.22
CA ARG A 41 3.86 15.93 0.57
C ARG A 41 2.69 15.42 -0.28
N ALA A 42 2.48 16.00 -1.46
CA ALA A 42 1.42 15.57 -2.37
C ALA A 42 1.69 14.16 -2.91
N ALA A 43 2.95 13.84 -3.23
CA ALA A 43 3.35 12.49 -3.62
C ALA A 43 3.20 11.49 -2.47
N GLN A 44 3.60 11.86 -1.25
CA GLN A 44 3.42 11.01 -0.05
C GLN A 44 1.94 10.66 0.18
N LEU A 45 1.06 11.67 0.18
CA LEU A 45 -0.38 11.44 0.36
C LEU A 45 -0.98 10.61 -0.77
N ARG A 46 -0.50 10.77 -2.01
CA ARG A 46 -0.93 9.94 -3.14
C ARG A 46 -0.49 8.49 -2.98
N LEU A 47 0.74 8.24 -2.53
CA LEU A 47 1.21 6.88 -2.26
C LEU A 47 0.42 6.24 -1.12
N LEU A 48 0.28 6.93 0.01
CA LEU A 48 -0.48 6.44 1.16
C LEU A 48 -1.95 6.18 0.79
N GLY A 49 -2.61 7.13 0.12
CA GLY A 49 -4.02 7.02 -0.25
C GLY A 49 -4.33 5.95 -1.29
N ASN A 50 -3.37 5.54 -2.12
CA ASN A 50 -3.53 4.44 -3.08
C ASN A 50 -3.01 3.09 -2.57
N SER A 51 -2.47 3.06 -1.36
CA SER A 51 -1.95 1.83 -0.75
C SER A 51 -3.00 1.16 0.14
N VAL A 52 -2.66 0.00 0.70
CA VAL A 52 -3.55 -0.80 1.56
C VAL A 52 -3.18 -0.65 3.03
N VAL A 53 -4.16 -0.77 3.92
CA VAL A 53 -3.92 -0.88 5.37
C VAL A 53 -3.39 -2.29 5.66
N PRO A 54 -2.11 -2.49 6.01
CA PRO A 54 -1.51 -3.83 6.06
C PRO A 54 -2.18 -4.81 7.02
N PRO A 55 -2.62 -4.42 8.23
CA PRO A 55 -3.39 -5.33 9.09
C PRO A 55 -4.70 -5.80 8.47
N GLN A 56 -5.40 -4.92 7.73
CA GLN A 56 -6.64 -5.29 7.04
C GLN A 56 -6.35 -6.18 5.84
N ALA A 57 -5.29 -5.90 5.07
CA ALA A 57 -4.87 -6.74 3.96
C ALA A 57 -4.46 -8.15 4.43
N ALA A 58 -3.69 -8.24 5.51
CA ALA A 58 -3.30 -9.53 6.10
C ALA A 58 -4.53 -10.33 6.58
N HIS A 59 -5.50 -9.66 7.22
CA HIS A 59 -6.74 -10.30 7.63
C HIS A 59 -7.56 -10.79 6.43
N ALA A 60 -7.71 -9.97 5.39
CA ALA A 60 -8.42 -10.34 4.17
C ALA A 60 -7.77 -11.54 3.47
N ILE A 61 -6.43 -11.57 3.38
CA ILE A 61 -5.69 -12.72 2.84
C ILE A 61 -5.99 -13.98 3.67
N GLY A 62 -5.96 -13.90 5.00
CA GLY A 62 -6.28 -15.06 5.85
C GLY A 62 -7.71 -15.57 5.69
N LEU A 63 -8.67 -14.69 5.37
CA LEU A 63 -10.05 -15.09 5.09
C LEU A 63 -10.23 -15.70 3.69
N LEU A 64 -9.59 -15.12 2.68
CA LEU A 64 -9.78 -15.49 1.28
C LEU A 64 -8.88 -16.64 0.82
N LEU A 65 -7.74 -16.81 1.47
CA LEU A 65 -6.70 -17.79 1.12
C LEU A 65 -6.25 -18.55 2.39
N PRO A 66 -7.15 -19.37 2.99
CA PRO A 66 -6.88 -20.06 4.25
C PRO A 66 -5.72 -21.06 4.15
N ASP A 67 -5.50 -21.64 2.97
CA ASP A 67 -4.39 -22.56 2.69
C ASP A 67 -3.10 -21.83 2.24
N GLY A 68 -3.10 -20.49 2.31
CA GLY A 68 -2.02 -19.63 1.86
C GLY A 68 -2.15 -19.14 0.42
N ILE A 69 -1.25 -18.25 0.02
CA ILE A 69 -1.22 -17.71 -1.34
C ILE A 69 -0.77 -18.82 -2.30
N PRO A 70 -1.59 -19.19 -3.31
CA PRO A 70 -1.20 -20.20 -4.28
C PRO A 70 0.09 -19.79 -4.98
N SER A 71 1.02 -20.74 -5.14
CA SER A 71 2.18 -20.54 -6.00
C SER A 71 1.71 -20.16 -7.40
N HIS A 72 2.27 -19.07 -7.95
CA HIS A 72 1.94 -18.66 -9.31
C HIS A 72 2.21 -19.82 -10.27
N ARG A 73 1.16 -20.32 -10.90
CA ARG A 73 1.28 -21.23 -12.03
C ARG A 73 1.40 -20.35 -13.27
N PRO A 74 2.50 -20.43 -14.04
CA PRO A 74 2.58 -19.70 -15.28
C PRO A 74 1.38 -20.08 -16.14
N SER A 75 0.74 -19.08 -16.75
CA SER A 75 -0.29 -19.34 -17.74
C SER A 75 0.33 -20.21 -18.86
N PRO A 76 -0.38 -21.23 -19.37
CA PRO A 76 0.08 -21.89 -20.58
C PRO A 76 0.35 -20.81 -21.62
N GLU A 77 1.49 -20.90 -22.29
CA GLU A 77 1.84 -19.98 -23.36
C GLU A 77 0.64 -19.88 -24.29
N ARG A 78 0.14 -18.66 -24.52
CA ARG A 78 -0.89 -18.47 -25.54
C ARG A 78 -0.25 -18.96 -26.83
N GLU A 79 -0.73 -20.06 -27.38
CA GLU A 79 -0.38 -20.49 -28.72
C GLU A 79 -0.58 -19.26 -29.63
N THR A 80 0.53 -18.68 -30.06
CA THR A 80 0.50 -17.70 -31.14
C THR A 80 -0.02 -18.45 -32.35
N PRO A 81 -1.14 -18.03 -32.98
CA PRO A 81 -1.62 -18.65 -34.19
C PRO A 81 -0.45 -18.73 -35.18
N SER A 82 -0.22 -19.92 -35.73
CA SER A 82 0.82 -20.14 -36.73
C SER A 82 0.61 -19.15 -37.89
N GLU A 83 1.68 -18.55 -38.41
CA GLU A 83 1.66 -17.75 -39.64
C GLU A 83 1.03 -18.48 -40.85
N ALA A 84 0.79 -19.79 -40.75
CA ALA A 84 0.10 -20.59 -41.76
C ALA A 84 -1.44 -20.44 -41.77
N GLU A 85 -2.04 -19.69 -40.84
CA GLU A 85 -3.49 -19.42 -40.80
C GLU A 85 -3.89 -18.04 -41.38
N TRP A 86 -2.97 -17.36 -42.09
CA TRP A 86 -3.27 -16.16 -42.90
C TRP A 86 -3.17 -16.42 -44.40
#